data_AF-A0AAN6V0F6-F1
#
_entry.id   AF-A0AAN6V0F6-F1
#
_cell.length_a   1.000
_cell.length_b   1.000
_cell.length_c   1.000
_cell.angle_alpha   90.00
_cell.angle_beta   90.00
_cell.angle_gamma   90.00
#
_symmetry.space_group_name_H-M   'P 1'
#
loop_
_entity.id
_entity.type
_entity.pdbx_description
1 polymer ?
#
loop_
_entity_poly.entity_id
_entity_poly.type
_entity_poly.pdbx_seq_one_letter_code
_entity_poly.pdbx_strand_id
1 'polypeptide(L)'
;MRAFVLVLSSLLAVAYAELPKANEYTSTDCSGDLNFGHHSDTLTDVTMDDTSHSVFMAGGEWAGYSQKGSGGCSGEMLGTMEGGCNNLDTGKAQRVQCVKHNPFS
;
A
#
# COMPACT_ATOMS: atom_id res chain seq x y z
N MET A 1 28.46 -49.27 2.26
CA MET A 1 28.24 -47.91 1.70
C MET A 1 26.77 -47.78 1.36
N ARG A 2 26.00 -46.97 2.09
CA ARG A 2 24.57 -46.72 1.80
C ARG A 2 24.42 -45.24 1.45
N ALA A 3 24.21 -44.95 0.18
CA ALA A 3 23.89 -43.60 -0.28
C ALA A 3 22.40 -43.36 -0.02
N PHE A 4 22.08 -42.41 0.85
CA PHE A 4 20.75 -41.84 0.97
C PHE A 4 20.63 -40.71 -0.05
N VAL A 5 19.79 -40.90 -1.07
CA VAL A 5 19.48 -39.87 -2.07
C VAL A 5 18.46 -38.92 -1.45
N LEU A 6 18.89 -37.69 -1.14
CA LEU A 6 18.00 -36.59 -0.77
C LEU A 6 17.39 -36.00 -2.04
N VAL A 7 16.12 -36.29 -2.30
CA VAL A 7 15.35 -35.61 -3.35
C VAL A 7 14.96 -34.23 -2.80
N LEU A 8 15.68 -33.20 -3.24
CA LEU A 8 15.39 -31.81 -2.91
C LEU A 8 14.33 -31.29 -3.90
N SER A 9 13.05 -31.40 -3.54
CA SER A 9 11.97 -30.78 -4.30
C SER A 9 11.96 -29.27 -4.03
N SER A 10 12.57 -28.49 -4.92
CA SER A 10 12.51 -27.03 -4.89
C SER A 10 11.11 -26.54 -5.25
N LEU A 11 10.38 -26.00 -4.27
CA LEU A 11 9.18 -25.19 -4.50
C LEU A 11 9.59 -23.88 -5.18
N LEU A 12 9.34 -23.77 -6.48
CA LEU A 12 9.39 -22.48 -7.18
C LEU A 12 8.20 -21.66 -6.71
N ALA A 13 8.41 -20.76 -5.74
CA ALA A 13 7.44 -19.73 -5.41
C ALA A 13 7.41 -18.73 -6.57
N VAL A 14 6.39 -18.83 -7.43
CA VAL A 14 6.08 -17.79 -8.40
C VAL A 14 5.49 -16.63 -7.61
N ALA A 15 6.27 -15.56 -7.41
CA ALA A 15 5.77 -14.32 -6.85
C ALA A 15 4.87 -13.67 -7.91
N TYR A 16 3.55 -13.79 -7.73
CA TYR A 16 2.61 -12.97 -8.49
C TYR A 16 2.72 -11.53 -7.96
N ALA A 17 2.91 -10.56 -8.85
CA ALA A 17 2.76 -9.16 -8.47
C ALA A 17 1.31 -8.96 -8.00
N GLU A 18 1.12 -8.57 -6.73
CA GLU A 18 -0.21 -8.18 -6.28
C GLU A 18 -0.70 -6.99 -7.12
N LEU A 19 -1.99 -6.98 -7.45
CA LEU A 19 -2.60 -5.79 -8.04
C LEU A 19 -2.49 -4.62 -7.03
N PRO A 20 -2.29 -3.38 -7.52
CA PRO A 20 -2.20 -2.20 -6.67
C PRO A 20 -3.38 -2.11 -5.69
N LYS A 21 -3.07 -1.77 -4.44
CA LYS A 21 -4.03 -1.71 -3.34
C LYS A 21 -3.72 -0.55 -2.41
N ALA A 22 -4.76 0.14 -1.93
CA ALA A 22 -4.65 1.19 -0.92
C ALA A 22 -5.90 1.22 -0.02
N ASN A 23 -6.13 0.16 0.76
CA ASN A 23 -7.34 0.00 1.57
C ASN A 23 -7.29 0.82 2.85
N GLU A 24 -8.35 1.56 3.15
CA GLU A 24 -8.41 2.48 4.27
C GLU A 24 -9.11 1.88 5.50
N TYR A 25 -8.67 2.28 6.68
CA TYR A 25 -9.23 1.84 7.97
C TYR A 25 -9.40 3.03 8.91
N THR A 26 -10.42 2.98 9.75
CA THR A 26 -10.65 3.97 10.82
C THR A 26 -9.69 3.76 12.02
N SER A 27 -9.00 2.62 12.08
CA SER A 27 -7.92 2.38 13.04
C SER A 27 -6.60 2.97 12.54
N THR A 28 -5.64 3.12 13.44
CA THR A 28 -4.29 3.64 13.14
C THR A 28 -3.29 2.57 12.67
N ASP A 29 -3.69 1.30 12.69
CA ASP A 29 -2.83 0.12 12.50
C ASP A 29 -3.44 -0.91 11.54
N CYS A 30 -4.42 -0.49 10.72
CA CYS A 30 -5.15 -1.32 9.77
C CYS A 30 -5.86 -2.52 10.40
N SER A 31 -6.17 -2.45 11.70
CA SER A 31 -7.03 -3.42 12.38
C SER A 31 -8.51 -3.08 12.21
N GLY A 32 -9.36 -4.07 12.45
CA GLY A 32 -10.81 -3.92 12.35
C GLY A 32 -11.32 -3.95 10.91
N ASP A 33 -12.55 -3.50 10.73
CA ASP A 33 -13.21 -3.51 9.43
C ASP A 33 -12.67 -2.40 8.53
N LEU A 34 -12.64 -2.71 7.24
CA LEU A 34 -12.23 -1.80 6.19
C LEU A 34 -13.24 -0.65 6.05
N ASN A 35 -12.73 0.58 6.01
CA ASN A 35 -13.53 1.79 5.78
C ASN A 35 -13.82 1.93 4.27
N PHE A 36 -12.77 1.95 3.46
CA PHE A 36 -12.85 2.05 1.99
C PHE A 36 -11.84 1.13 1.31
N GLY A 37 -12.27 0.45 0.24
CA GLY A 37 -11.48 -0.55 -0.45
C GLY A 37 -11.08 -0.05 -1.83
N HIS A 38 -9.78 -0.04 -2.10
CA HIS A 38 -9.22 0.44 -3.36
C HIS A 38 -8.29 -0.63 -3.93
N HIS A 39 -8.70 -1.24 -5.04
CA HIS A 39 -7.93 -2.30 -5.70
C HIS A 39 -8.26 -2.37 -7.19
N SER A 40 -7.29 -2.10 -8.04
CA SER A 40 -7.43 -2.14 -9.50
C SER A 40 -6.04 -2.19 -10.16
N ASP A 41 -5.94 -2.82 -11.34
CA ASP A 41 -4.74 -2.79 -12.18
C ASP A 41 -4.40 -1.38 -12.71
N THR A 42 -5.40 -0.50 -12.70
CA THR A 42 -5.33 0.89 -13.16
C THR A 42 -5.42 1.88 -12.00
N LEU A 43 -5.25 1.42 -10.76
CA LEU A 43 -5.27 2.28 -9.58
C LEU A 43 -4.03 3.19 -9.58
N THR A 44 -4.25 4.49 -9.61
CA THR A 44 -3.20 5.51 -9.66
C THR A 44 -3.24 6.38 -8.41
N ASP A 45 -4.25 7.23 -8.27
CA ASP A 45 -4.37 8.18 -7.19
C ASP A 45 -5.58 7.81 -6.30
N VAL A 46 -5.38 7.81 -4.98
CA VAL A 46 -6.42 7.53 -4.00
C VAL A 46 -6.43 8.63 -2.95
N THR A 47 -7.55 9.34 -2.83
CA THR A 47 -7.75 10.32 -1.77
C THR A 47 -8.23 9.63 -0.50
N MET A 48 -7.53 9.86 0.61
CA MET A 48 -7.85 9.25 1.90
C MET A 48 -9.04 9.94 2.53
N ASP A 49 -10.07 9.20 2.93
CA ASP A 49 -11.20 9.76 3.65
C ASP A 49 -10.77 10.42 4.97
N ASP A 50 -11.49 11.47 5.38
CA ASP A 50 -11.13 12.24 6.58
C ASP A 50 -11.35 11.43 7.87
N THR A 51 -12.13 10.35 7.82
CA THR A 51 -12.38 9.43 8.94
C THR A 51 -11.41 8.24 9.00
N SER A 52 -10.58 8.07 7.97
CA SER A 52 -9.56 7.01 7.93
C SER A 52 -8.30 7.42 8.68
N HIS A 53 -7.68 6.51 9.41
CA HIS A 53 -6.46 6.76 10.20
C HIS A 53 -5.26 5.91 9.76
N SER A 54 -5.50 4.89 8.93
CA SER A 54 -4.44 4.11 8.30
C SER A 54 -4.86 3.60 6.92
N VAL A 55 -3.86 3.21 6.13
CA VAL A 55 -4.03 2.63 4.80
C VAL A 55 -3.10 1.44 4.62
N PHE A 56 -3.64 0.32 4.15
CA PHE A 56 -2.88 -0.87 3.78
C PHE A 56 -2.54 -0.83 2.30
N MET A 57 -1.25 -0.84 1.98
CA MET A 57 -0.73 -0.74 0.62
C MET A 57 -0.07 -2.01 0.14
N ALA A 58 -0.30 -2.33 -1.13
CA ALA A 58 0.37 -3.42 -1.82
C ALA A 58 0.43 -3.15 -3.33
N GLY A 59 1.14 -4.01 -4.05
CA GLY A 59 1.14 -4.03 -5.51
C GLY A 59 1.96 -2.95 -6.21
N GLY A 60 3.02 -2.44 -5.55
CA GLY A 60 3.98 -1.50 -6.12
C GLY A 60 4.46 -0.45 -5.10
N GLU A 61 5.25 0.52 -5.56
CA GLU A 61 5.60 1.68 -4.74
C GLU A 61 4.48 2.72 -4.71
N TRP A 62 4.35 3.36 -3.56
CA TRP A 62 3.36 4.39 -3.30
C TRP A 62 4.01 5.63 -2.71
N ALA A 63 3.50 6.81 -3.05
CA ALA A 63 3.94 8.09 -2.48
C ALA A 63 2.76 8.80 -1.80
N GLY A 64 2.99 9.32 -0.59
CA GLY A 64 2.01 10.07 0.18
C GLY A 64 2.08 11.57 -0.11
N TYR A 65 0.92 12.22 -0.13
CA TYR A 65 0.76 13.65 -0.40
C TYR A 65 -0.12 14.32 0.65
N SER A 66 0.13 15.60 0.92
CA SER A 66 -0.56 16.36 1.96
C SER A 66 -1.95 16.86 1.60
N GLN A 67 -2.35 16.80 0.32
CA GLN A 67 -3.63 17.34 -0.13
C GLN A 67 -4.33 16.46 -1.17
N LYS A 68 -5.65 16.60 -1.20
CA LYS A 68 -6.54 16.10 -2.26
C LYS A 68 -6.72 17.20 -3.30
N GLY A 69 -6.41 16.93 -4.56
CA GLY A 69 -6.61 17.85 -5.69
C GLY A 69 -7.81 17.48 -6.55
N SER A 70 -8.25 18.39 -7.41
CA SER A 70 -9.38 18.16 -8.34
C SER A 70 -9.12 17.13 -9.44
N GLY A 71 -7.89 16.63 -9.56
CA GLY A 71 -7.49 15.64 -10.57
C GLY A 71 -6.50 14.61 -10.06
N GLY A 72 -6.38 14.43 -8.74
CA GLY A 72 -5.42 13.49 -8.15
C GLY A 72 -4.74 14.02 -6.89
N CYS A 73 -3.65 13.38 -6.50
CA CYS A 73 -2.87 13.82 -5.35
C CYS A 73 -2.17 15.16 -5.61
N SER A 74 -2.23 16.06 -4.64
CA SER A 74 -1.68 17.42 -4.77
C SER A 74 -0.95 17.86 -3.49
N GLY A 75 -0.38 19.07 -3.54
CA GLY A 75 0.36 19.62 -2.41
C GLY A 75 1.77 19.04 -2.31
N GLU A 76 2.28 18.97 -1.08
CA GLU A 76 3.63 18.49 -0.79
C GLU A 76 3.68 16.96 -0.86
N MET A 77 4.72 16.42 -1.51
CA MET A 77 5.04 14.99 -1.43
C MET A 77 5.71 14.71 -0.09
N LEU A 78 5.04 13.92 0.74
CA LEU A 78 5.49 13.58 2.10
C LEU A 78 6.49 12.42 2.13
N GLY A 79 6.63 11.71 1.01
CA GLY A 79 7.61 10.65 0.79
C GLY A 79 6.98 9.31 0.43
N THR A 80 7.83 8.31 0.24
CA THR A 80 7.42 6.93 -0.07
C THR A 80 6.67 6.30 1.11
N MET A 81 5.65 5.52 0.79
CA MET A 81 4.84 4.75 1.72
C MET A 81 5.34 3.30 1.74
N GLU A 82 5.26 2.66 2.89
CA GLU A 82 5.73 1.30 3.05
C GLU A 82 4.71 0.30 2.51
N GLY A 83 5.17 -0.86 2.03
CA GLY A 83 4.28 -1.99 1.78
C GLY A 83 3.67 -2.48 3.10
N GLY A 84 2.36 -2.69 3.13
CA GLY A 84 1.61 -3.00 4.34
C GLY A 84 0.92 -1.78 4.94
N CYS A 85 0.76 -1.77 6.26
CA CYS A 85 -0.02 -0.74 6.94
C CYS A 85 0.78 0.55 7.17
N ASN A 86 0.19 1.69 6.81
CA ASN A 86 0.75 3.01 7.05
C ASN A 86 -0.24 3.84 7.86
N ASN A 87 0.26 4.45 8.94
CA ASN A 87 -0.51 5.43 9.70
C ASN A 87 -0.57 6.77 8.92
N LEU A 88 -1.78 7.28 8.70
CA LEU A 88 -2.00 8.50 7.93
C LEU A 88 -1.69 9.78 8.71
N ASP A 89 -1.76 9.73 10.04
CA ASP A 89 -1.67 10.90 10.92
C ASP A 89 -0.26 11.18 11.46
N THR A 90 0.49 10.13 11.78
CA THR A 90 1.74 10.23 12.56
C THR A 90 2.95 9.64 11.84
N GLY A 91 2.78 9.05 10.66
CA GLY A 91 3.88 8.45 9.89
C GLY A 91 4.73 9.43 9.09
N LYS A 92 4.28 10.68 8.94
CA LYS A 92 4.89 11.72 8.10
C LYS A 92 4.87 13.08 8.81
N ALA A 93 5.49 14.09 8.21
CA ALA A 93 5.55 15.45 8.75
C ALA A 93 4.16 16.09 8.96
N GLN A 94 3.16 15.63 8.21
CA GLN A 94 1.76 16.01 8.33
C GLN A 94 0.88 14.85 7.84
N ARG A 95 -0.44 14.98 8.03
CA ARG A 95 -1.39 13.96 7.62
C ARG A 95 -1.32 13.70 6.12
N VAL A 96 -1.21 12.42 5.74
CA VAL A 96 -1.32 11.98 4.35
C VAL A 96 -2.79 12.03 3.95
N GLN A 97 -3.12 12.85 2.96
CA GLN A 97 -4.49 13.00 2.46
C GLN A 97 -4.73 12.32 1.11
N CYS A 98 -3.65 11.96 0.41
CA CYS A 98 -3.73 11.26 -0.87
C CYS A 98 -2.50 10.39 -1.09
N VAL A 99 -2.66 9.27 -1.78
CA VAL A 99 -1.57 8.35 -2.11
C VAL A 99 -1.55 8.07 -3.61
N LYS A 100 -0.35 8.07 -4.18
CA LYS A 100 -0.12 7.89 -5.61
C LYS A 100 0.72 6.66 -5.86
N HIS A 101 0.20 5.77 -6.71
CA HIS A 101 0.88 4.57 -7.14
C HIS A 101 1.90 4.89 -8.23
N ASN A 102 3.11 4.33 -8.10
CA ASN A 102 4.13 4.36 -9.13
C ASN A 102 4.27 2.97 -9.76
N PRO A 103 3.58 2.69 -10.89
CA PRO A 103 3.57 1.36 -11.51
C PRO A 103 4.88 0.97 -12.20
N PHE A 104 5.89 1.84 -12.21
CA PHE A 104 7.18 1.61 -12.91
C PHE A 104 8.38 1.54 -11.96
N SER A 105 8.13 1.28 -10.68
CA SER A 105 9.16 1.10 -9.65
C SER A 105 9.78 -0.30 -9.68
#